data_AF-A0A935FAG8-F1
#
_entry.id   AF-A0A935FAG8-F1
#
_cell.length_a   1.000
_cell.length_b   1.000
_cell.length_c   1.000
_cell.angle_alpha   90.00
_cell.angle_beta   90.00
_cell.angle_gamma   90.00
#
_symmetry.space_group_name_H-M   'P 1'
#
loop_
_entity.id
_entity.type
_entity.pdbx_description
1 polymer ?
#
loop_
_entity_poly.entity_id
_entity_poly.type
_entity_poly.pdbx_seq_one_letter_code
_entity_poly.pdbx_strand_id
1 'polypeptide(L)'
;MVLPPEKYNDPSLNERSDELFGKSSPERFLKDYNGQTYWASAPIKLILPKSKIPDWLCFSFGYGAEGMFGGTENLARDANGNIIFDRRDIKRYRQWYLAPDIDWSKFNTKSWGLRFLFKVLSAFKFPAPALELSNGGLKMRALVF
;
A
#
# COMPACT_ATOMS: atom_id res chain seq x y z
N MET A 1 -3.35 -2.10 -2.44
CA MET A 1 -3.39 -1.34 -3.69
C MET A 1 -1.96 -0.95 -4.04
N VAL A 2 -1.59 -1.02 -5.31
CA VAL A 2 -0.27 -0.58 -5.77
C VAL A 2 -0.45 0.78 -6.42
N LEU A 3 0.26 1.77 -5.89
CA LEU A 3 0.29 3.11 -6.45
C LEU A 3 1.17 3.13 -7.72
N PRO A 4 1.08 4.17 -8.57
CA PRO A 4 2.09 4.38 -9.60
C PRO A 4 3.51 4.32 -9.01
N PRO A 5 4.51 3.96 -9.82
CA PRO A 5 5.90 3.90 -9.40
C PRO A 5 6.31 5.09 -8.52
N GLU A 6 6.88 4.80 -7.36
CA GLU A 6 7.44 5.85 -6.50
C GLU A 6 8.53 6.60 -7.27
N LYS A 7 8.48 7.94 -7.18
CA LYS A 7 9.47 8.83 -7.79
C LYS A 7 10.16 9.61 -6.70
N TYR A 8 11.47 9.45 -6.63
CA TYR A 8 12.29 10.10 -5.63
C TYR A 8 12.86 11.41 -6.19
N ASN A 9 13.08 12.39 -5.32
CA ASN A 9 13.76 13.64 -5.72
C ASN A 9 15.23 13.41 -6.08
N ASP A 10 15.83 12.34 -5.54
CA ASP A 10 17.22 11.96 -5.78
C ASP A 10 17.32 11.05 -7.02
N PRO A 11 18.03 11.47 -8.08
CA PRO A 11 18.24 10.65 -9.28
C PRO A 11 18.87 9.28 -8.98
N SER A 12 19.78 9.18 -8.00
CA SER A 12 20.44 7.92 -7.68
C SER A 12 19.47 6.88 -7.11
N LEU A 13 18.42 7.33 -6.42
CA LEU A 13 17.36 6.46 -5.90
C LEU A 13 16.43 5.98 -6.99
N ASN A 14 16.15 6.83 -7.99
CA ASN A 14 15.37 6.42 -9.15
C ASN A 14 16.12 5.37 -9.98
N GLU A 15 17.43 5.57 -10.22
CA GLU A 15 18.27 4.59 -10.90
C GLU A 15 18.33 3.27 -10.12
N ARG A 16 18.55 3.34 -8.80
CA ARG A 16 18.54 2.15 -7.95
C ARG A 16 17.19 1.43 -7.96
N SER A 17 16.09 2.19 -7.95
CA SER A 17 14.73 1.66 -8.04
C SER A 17 14.49 0.97 -9.39
N ASP A 18 15.01 1.52 -10.48
CA ASP A 18 14.95 0.89 -11.81
C ASP A 18 15.72 -0.44 -11.84
N GLU A 19 16.91 -0.49 -11.23
CA GLU A 19 17.71 -1.72 -11.13
C GLU A 19 16.99 -2.81 -10.33
N LEU A 20 16.38 -2.46 -9.20
CA LEU A 20 15.76 -3.41 -8.29
C LEU A 20 14.38 -3.87 -8.76
N PHE A 21 13.56 -2.94 -9.25
CA PHE A 21 12.14 -3.17 -9.50
C PHE A 21 11.78 -3.18 -10.98
N GLY A 22 12.73 -2.89 -11.87
CA GLY A 22 12.52 -2.78 -13.30
C GLY A 22 12.03 -1.38 -13.72
N LYS A 23 12.00 -1.18 -15.04
CA LYS A 23 11.60 0.12 -15.66
C LYS A 23 10.14 0.13 -16.10
N SER A 24 9.54 -1.05 -16.27
CA SER A 24 8.17 -1.16 -16.77
C SER A 24 7.14 -1.15 -15.63
N SER A 25 5.94 -0.64 -15.92
CA SER A 25 4.84 -0.58 -14.94
C SER A 25 4.45 -1.94 -14.37
N PRO A 26 4.39 -3.05 -15.14
CA PRO A 26 4.07 -4.38 -14.59
C PRO A 26 5.15 -4.92 -13.65
N GLU A 27 6.43 -4.69 -13.95
CA GLU A 27 7.53 -5.14 -13.09
C GLU A 27 7.52 -4.41 -11.75
N ARG A 28 7.36 -3.07 -11.81
CA ARG A 28 7.27 -2.24 -10.61
C ARG A 28 6.02 -2.54 -9.78
N PHE A 29 4.89 -2.83 -10.44
CA PHE A 29 3.66 -3.23 -9.75
C PHE A 29 3.88 -4.46 -8.84
N LEU A 30 4.71 -5.41 -9.29
CA LEU A 30 5.00 -6.63 -8.54
C LEU A 30 6.14 -6.44 -7.54
N LYS A 31 7.19 -5.71 -7.91
CA LYS A 31 8.47 -5.70 -7.18
C LYS A 31 8.71 -4.49 -6.30
N ASP A 32 8.08 -3.35 -6.59
CA ASP A 32 8.36 -2.10 -5.87
C ASP A 32 7.62 -2.09 -4.53
N TYR A 33 8.25 -2.67 -3.50
CA TYR A 33 7.66 -2.75 -2.17
C TYR A 33 7.47 -1.38 -1.51
N ASN A 34 8.20 -0.34 -1.95
CA ASN A 34 8.10 1.01 -1.38
C ASN A 34 6.78 1.71 -1.75
N GLY A 35 6.21 1.37 -2.90
CA GLY A 35 4.93 1.91 -3.39
C GLY A 35 3.72 1.01 -3.12
N GLN A 36 3.90 -0.10 -2.39
CA GLN A 36 2.87 -1.11 -2.16
C GLN A 36 2.32 -1.05 -0.73
N THR A 37 0.99 -0.96 -0.62
CA THR A 37 0.28 -1.19 0.64
C THR A 37 -0.70 -2.34 0.46
N TYR A 38 -0.58 -3.36 1.31
CA TYR A 38 -1.50 -4.49 1.35
C TYR A 38 -2.61 -4.20 2.34
N TRP A 39 -3.86 -4.42 1.93
CA TRP A 39 -5.04 -4.12 2.74
C TRP A 39 -5.84 -5.39 2.99
N ALA A 40 -6.29 -5.55 4.23
CA ALA A 40 -7.27 -6.54 4.63
C ALA A 40 -8.47 -5.80 5.23
N SER A 41 -9.66 -6.04 4.67
CA SER A 41 -10.89 -5.36 5.06
C SER A 41 -11.94 -6.35 5.55
N ALA A 42 -12.64 -6.00 6.63
CA ALA A 42 -13.70 -6.80 7.20
C ALA A 42 -14.92 -5.93 7.55
N PRO A 43 -16.17 -6.35 7.21
CA PRO A 43 -17.37 -5.64 7.66
C PRO A 43 -17.43 -5.51 9.17
N ILE A 44 -17.70 -4.30 9.67
CA ILE A 44 -17.78 -4.04 11.13
C ILE A 44 -18.89 -4.87 11.77
N LYS A 45 -19.95 -5.13 11.00
CA LYS A 45 -21.10 -5.93 11.44
C LYS A 45 -20.75 -7.39 11.76
N LEU A 46 -19.60 -7.91 11.32
CA LEU A 46 -19.11 -9.23 11.76
C LEU A 46 -18.76 -9.23 13.25
N ILE A 47 -18.28 -8.11 13.78
CA ILE A 47 -17.88 -7.94 15.19
C ILE A 47 -19.09 -7.43 16.00
N LEU A 48 -19.91 -6.57 15.40
CA LEU A 48 -21.06 -5.91 16.04
C LEU A 48 -22.39 -6.23 15.32
N PRO A 49 -22.87 -7.49 15.33
CA PRO A 49 -23.97 -7.94 14.48
C PRO A 49 -25.33 -7.29 14.79
N LYS A 50 -25.54 -6.88 16.04
CA LYS A 50 -26.80 -6.22 16.49
C LYS A 50 -26.74 -4.69 16.41
N SER A 51 -25.65 -4.11 15.90
CA SER A 51 -25.52 -2.65 15.79
C SER A 51 -26.37 -2.09 14.65
N LYS A 52 -26.64 -0.78 14.71
CA LYS A 52 -27.29 -0.03 13.61
C LYS A 52 -26.31 0.40 12.51
N ILE A 53 -25.09 -0.14 12.52
CA ILE A 53 -24.04 0.20 11.57
C ILE A 53 -24.40 -0.41 10.20
N PRO A 54 -24.21 0.33 9.09
CA PRO A 54 -24.49 -0.22 7.76
C PRO A 54 -23.60 -1.41 7.41
N ASP A 55 -24.17 -2.39 6.71
CA ASP A 55 -23.51 -3.65 6.33
C ASP A 55 -22.36 -3.45 5.33
N TRP A 56 -22.37 -2.33 4.61
CA TRP A 56 -21.32 -1.92 3.67
C TRP A 56 -20.10 -1.29 4.35
N LEU A 57 -20.21 -0.90 5.63
CA LEU A 57 -19.09 -0.26 6.33
C LEU A 57 -18.11 -1.30 6.85
N CYS A 58 -16.87 -1.18 6.41
CA CYS A 58 -15.77 -2.05 6.77
C CYS A 58 -14.73 -1.32 7.61
N PHE A 59 -13.99 -2.11 8.38
CA PHE A 59 -12.74 -1.71 8.99
C PHE A 59 -11.60 -2.38 8.23
N SER A 60 -10.55 -1.61 7.92
CA SER A 60 -9.43 -2.08 7.12
C SER A 60 -8.11 -1.87 7.83
N PHE A 61 -7.25 -2.87 7.70
CA PHE A 61 -5.89 -2.90 8.22
C PHE A 61 -4.92 -2.93 7.03
N GLY A 62 -3.99 -1.99 7.01
CA GLY A 62 -2.99 -1.86 5.97
C GLY A 62 -1.58 -2.16 6.46
N TYR A 63 -0.76 -2.74 5.59
CA TYR A 63 0.66 -2.96 5.82
C TYR A 63 1.48 -2.51 4.61
N GLY A 64 2.45 -1.63 4.85
CA GLY A 64 3.36 -1.10 3.86
C GLY A 64 4.79 -1.00 4.39
N ALA A 65 5.70 -0.63 3.51
CA ALA A 65 7.11 -0.46 3.82
C ALA A 65 7.69 0.66 2.96
N GLU A 66 8.70 1.35 3.47
CA GLU A 66 9.35 2.46 2.76
C GLU A 66 10.85 2.50 3.08
N GLY A 67 11.62 3.11 2.17
CA GLY A 67 13.06 3.29 2.29
C GLY A 67 13.88 2.04 2.00
N MET A 68 13.33 1.04 1.29
CA MET A 68 14.00 -0.22 0.97
C MET A 68 14.68 -0.16 -0.41
N PHE A 69 16.00 0.08 -0.43
CA PHE A 69 16.86 0.15 -1.62
C PHE A 69 17.92 -0.96 -1.69
N GLY A 70 17.66 -2.06 -0.99
CA GLY A 70 18.50 -3.26 -0.97
C GLY A 70 17.83 -4.39 -0.19
N GLY A 71 18.40 -5.60 -0.23
CA GLY A 71 17.77 -6.78 0.38
C GLY A 71 17.67 -6.70 1.91
N THR A 72 18.78 -6.35 2.56
CA THR A 72 18.90 -6.30 4.03
C THR A 72 19.14 -4.87 4.53
N GLU A 73 20.09 -4.19 3.90
CA GLU A 73 20.43 -2.79 4.11
C GLU A 73 20.41 -2.04 2.78
N ASN A 74 20.45 -0.71 2.84
CA ASN A 74 20.53 0.14 1.65
C ASN A 74 21.98 0.26 1.18
N LEU A 75 22.61 -0.88 0.92
CA LEU A 75 23.97 -1.04 0.43
C LEU A 75 23.96 -2.02 -0.74
N ALA A 76 24.74 -1.74 -1.78
CA ALA A 76 24.96 -2.66 -2.89
C ALA A 76 26.44 -2.75 -3.22
N ARG A 77 26.87 -3.94 -3.62
CA ARG A 77 28.23 -4.22 -4.06
C ARG A 77 28.24 -4.87 -5.44
N ASP A 78 29.29 -4.61 -6.21
CA ASP A 78 29.54 -5.31 -7.47
C ASP A 78 30.07 -6.74 -7.22
N ALA A 79 30.32 -7.48 -8.30
CA ALA A 79 30.87 -8.85 -8.22
C ALA A 79 32.28 -8.91 -7.60
N ASN A 80 33.00 -7.79 -7.57
CA ASN A 80 34.34 -7.68 -7.00
C ASN A 80 34.31 -7.21 -5.53
N GLY A 81 33.13 -6.96 -4.98
CA GLY A 81 32.93 -6.53 -3.59
C GLY A 81 33.03 -5.01 -3.36
N ASN A 82 33.20 -4.20 -4.41
CA ASN A 82 33.24 -2.75 -4.33
C ASN A 82 31.84 -2.20 -4.05
N ILE A 83 31.74 -1.18 -3.22
CA ILE A 83 30.46 -0.52 -2.94
C ILE A 83 30.06 0.33 -4.15
N ILE A 84 28.89 0.04 -4.72
CA ILE A 84 28.32 0.76 -5.87
C ILE A 84 27.09 1.59 -5.49
N PHE A 85 26.53 1.36 -4.31
CA PHE A 85 25.41 2.13 -3.76
C PHE A 85 25.50 2.08 -2.24
N ASP A 86 25.50 3.24 -1.59
CA ASP A 86 25.43 3.35 -0.12
C ASP A 86 24.46 4.47 0.25
N ARG A 87 23.27 4.06 0.69
CA ARG A 87 22.23 4.93 1.22
C ARG A 87 21.72 4.45 2.57
N ARG A 88 22.64 3.99 3.42
CA ARG A 88 22.35 3.59 4.80
C ARG A 88 21.86 4.75 5.68
N ASP A 89 22.01 5.99 5.21
CA ASP A 89 21.36 7.20 5.75
C ASP A 89 19.83 7.13 5.66
N ILE A 90 19.29 6.46 4.63
CA ILE A 90 17.84 6.27 4.48
C ILE A 90 17.38 5.19 5.44
N LYS A 91 16.55 5.59 6.39
CA LYS A 91 15.91 4.66 7.31
C LYS A 91 14.88 3.79 6.58
N ARG A 92 15.05 2.47 6.69
CA ARG A 92 14.05 1.47 6.30
C ARG A 92 13.00 1.37 7.38
N TYR A 93 11.72 1.45 7.05
CA TYR A 93 10.67 1.31 8.05
C TYR A 93 9.40 0.68 7.50
N ARG A 94 8.61 0.13 8.43
CA ARG A 94 7.29 -0.43 8.17
C ARG A 94 6.22 0.58 8.52
N GLN A 95 5.11 0.49 7.81
CA GLN A 95 3.92 1.31 8.02
C GLN A 95 2.75 0.37 8.31
N TRP A 96 2.01 0.68 9.37
CA TRP A 96 0.77 0.00 9.70
C TRP A 96 -0.36 1.01 9.62
N TYR A 97 -1.45 0.64 8.94
CA TYR A 97 -2.56 1.55 8.72
C TYR A 97 -3.86 1.00 9.31
N LEU A 98 -4.68 1.90 9.84
CA LEU A 98 -6.07 1.64 10.20
C LEU A 98 -6.96 2.66 9.49
N ALA A 99 -7.93 2.18 8.72
CA ALA A 99 -8.83 3.04 7.95
C ALA A 99 -10.25 2.45 7.87
N PRO A 100 -11.29 3.30 7.76
CA PRO A 100 -12.59 2.84 7.30
C PRO A 100 -12.52 2.40 5.83
N ASP A 101 -13.42 1.53 5.43
CA ASP A 101 -13.51 1.02 4.07
C ASP A 101 -14.96 0.74 3.66
N ILE A 102 -15.20 0.57 2.36
CA ILE A 102 -16.55 0.37 1.79
C ILE A 102 -16.58 -0.92 0.99
N ASP A 103 -17.43 -1.86 1.42
CA ASP A 103 -17.80 -3.02 0.61
C ASP A 103 -18.98 -2.65 -0.30
N TRP A 104 -18.65 -2.23 -1.52
CA TRP A 104 -19.62 -1.83 -2.54
C TRP A 104 -20.56 -2.98 -2.94
N SER A 105 -20.14 -4.23 -2.78
CA SER A 105 -20.95 -5.41 -3.15
C SER A 105 -22.21 -5.55 -2.29
N LYS A 106 -22.29 -4.84 -1.16
CA LYS A 106 -23.46 -4.80 -0.27
C LYS A 106 -24.59 -3.90 -0.79
N PHE A 107 -24.34 -3.04 -1.79
CA PHE A 107 -25.39 -2.23 -2.40
C PHE A 107 -26.24 -3.07 -3.37
N ASN A 108 -27.54 -3.13 -3.10
CA ASN A 108 -28.49 -3.87 -3.93
C ASN A 108 -28.84 -3.09 -5.21
N THR A 109 -28.58 -3.69 -6.37
CA THR A 109 -28.94 -3.13 -7.68
C THR A 109 -29.52 -4.21 -8.60
N LYS A 110 -30.52 -3.82 -9.39
CA LYS A 110 -31.18 -4.71 -10.36
C LYS A 110 -30.33 -4.91 -11.62
N SER A 111 -29.48 -3.95 -11.97
CA SER A 111 -28.64 -4.01 -13.16
C SER A 111 -27.45 -4.95 -12.94
N TRP A 112 -27.28 -5.89 -13.88
CA TRP A 112 -26.14 -6.80 -13.87
C TRP A 112 -24.80 -6.04 -13.97
N GLY A 113 -24.72 -5.00 -14.81
CA GLY A 113 -23.50 -4.23 -15.02
C GLY A 113 -23.07 -3.46 -13.77
N LEU A 114 -24.02 -2.80 -13.10
CA LEU A 114 -23.76 -2.12 -11.82
C LEU A 114 -23.33 -3.10 -10.73
N ARG A 115 -23.96 -4.29 -10.68
CA ARG A 115 -23.58 -5.34 -9.73
C ARG A 115 -22.15 -5.83 -9.98
N PHE A 116 -21.75 -5.99 -11.23
CA PHE A 116 -20.36 -6.34 -11.57
C PHE A 116 -19.39 -5.22 -11.18
N LEU A 117 -19.71 -3.97 -11.52
CA LEU A 117 -18.91 -2.80 -11.14
C LEU A 117 -18.69 -2.73 -9.63
N PHE A 118 -19.74 -2.92 -8.81
CA PHE A 118 -19.62 -2.93 -7.36
C PHE A 118 -18.72 -4.05 -6.83
N LYS A 119 -18.77 -5.25 -7.44
CA LYS A 119 -17.83 -6.32 -7.08
C LYS A 119 -16.38 -5.93 -7.39
N VAL A 120 -16.13 -5.34 -8.55
CA VAL A 120 -14.79 -4.87 -8.93
C VAL A 120 -14.32 -3.77 -7.97
N LEU A 121 -15.16 -2.78 -7.69
CA LEU A 121 -14.83 -1.69 -6.75
C LEU A 121 -14.53 -2.21 -5.34
N SER A 122 -15.23 -3.26 -4.88
CA SER A 122 -14.97 -3.86 -3.55
C SER A 122 -13.65 -4.63 -3.47
N ALA A 123 -13.05 -5.01 -4.61
CA ALA A 123 -11.73 -5.62 -4.62
C ALA A 123 -10.61 -4.61 -4.39
N PHE A 124 -10.90 -3.31 -4.55
CA PHE A 124 -9.97 -2.23 -4.29
C PHE A 124 -10.36 -1.50 -3.00
N LYS A 125 -9.35 -1.08 -2.26
CA LYS A 125 -9.51 -0.26 -1.07
C LYS A 125 -10.14 1.07 -1.46
N PHE A 126 -11.18 1.48 -0.73
CA PHE A 126 -11.77 2.80 -0.92
C PHE A 126 -10.82 3.89 -0.38
N PRO A 127 -10.56 4.97 -1.14
CA PRO A 127 -9.71 6.04 -0.70
C PRO A 127 -10.31 6.76 0.51
N ALA A 128 -9.62 6.71 1.65
CA ALA A 128 -10.13 7.26 2.91
C ALA A 128 -9.00 7.80 3.80
N PRO A 129 -9.32 8.64 4.81
CA PRO A 129 -8.38 8.97 5.86
C PRO A 129 -7.94 7.73 6.64
N ALA A 130 -6.68 7.72 7.09
CA ALA A 130 -6.13 6.61 7.84
C ALA A 130 -5.24 7.08 8.99
N LEU A 131 -5.23 6.28 10.06
CA LEU A 131 -4.20 6.32 11.08
C LEU A 131 -3.02 5.48 10.60
N GLU A 132 -1.84 6.05 10.52
CA GLU A 132 -0.59 5.36 10.22
C GLU A 132 0.28 5.30 11.46
N LEU A 133 0.74 4.11 11.83
CA LEU A 133 1.82 3.91 12.79
C LEU A 133 3.09 3.56 12.02
N SER A 134 4.08 4.46 12.05
CA SER A 134 5.37 4.25 11.40
C SER A 134 6.48 4.99 12.14
N ASN A 135 7.70 4.48 12.07
CA ASN A 135 8.87 5.11 12.71
C ASN A 135 8.70 5.44 14.21
N GLY A 136 7.86 4.70 14.93
CA GLY A 136 7.56 4.93 16.35
C GLY A 136 6.59 6.09 16.61
N GLY A 137 6.01 6.69 15.56
CA GLY A 137 5.03 7.76 15.65
C GLY A 137 3.70 7.39 15.01
N LEU A 138 2.63 7.96 15.55
CA LEU A 138 1.28 7.90 14.98
C LEU A 138 1.06 9.14 14.12
N LYS A 139 0.59 8.97 12.89
CA LYS A 139 0.32 10.03 11.91
C LYS A 139 -1.10 9.88 11.38
N MET A 140 -1.74 11.00 11.06
CA MET A 140 -2.98 11.02 10.30
C MET A 140 -2.65 11.23 8.81
N ARG A 141 -3.10 10.31 7.95
CA ARG A 141 -3.09 10.50 6.51
C ARG A 141 -4.49 10.93 6.07
N ALA A 142 -4.59 12.05 5.38
CA ALA A 142 -5.88 12.55 4.89
C ALA A 142 -6.51 11.61 3.85
N LEU A 143 -5.67 10.94 3.06
CA LEU A 143 -6.09 10.01 2.03
C LEU A 143 -5.03 8.91 1.85
N VAL A 144 -5.48 7.65 1.86
CA VAL A 144 -4.68 6.48 1.48
C VAL A 144 -5.48 5.61 0.53
N PHE A 145 -4.77 4.84 -0.28
CA PHE A 145 -5.30 3.96 -1.32
C PHE A 145 -4.86 2.52 -1.05
#